data_AF-A0A847I2G3-F1
#
_entry.id   AF-A0A847I2G3-F1
#
_cell.length_a   1.000
_cell.length_b   1.000
_cell.length_c   1.000
_cell.angle_alpha   90.00
_cell.angle_beta   90.00
_cell.angle_gamma   90.00
#
_symmetry.space_group_name_H-M   'P 1'
#
loop_
_entity.id
_entity.type
_entity.pdbx_description
1 polymer ?
#
loop_
_entity_poly.entity_id
_entity_poly.type
_entity_poly.pdbx_seq_one_letter_code
_entity_poly.pdbx_strand_id
1 'polypeptide(L)'
;MCGTPQFLCVSVTFLQPTFHGRRERGLPEWPPSPLRVFQALVAAAAARWDRVEHLAPMQGLRWLESLSPPQIVAPVGIPSSPYVISVPNNAMDLVASAWCRGNTTGKDAQPATHRTMKTVRPTRLSGGDTVHYLWALEREDSVTNDPHIARITAAARSIVALGWGIDVAIGDARLLSASEAAQLAGQRWHVRARGQALRVPDVGTLDALVRRHNAFVTRLAGGCLTPVAPLDRFRVVRYARDAAVPPRPFAAFALRPVDPTSRSPWRAFRTERAAVVAAMLRHAACRAAQADEGYWDPVPGGSNIYVAGHTRDDPSLRRGRTPPRFSYLALPSIGARHADGMIRRVLIAEPFDGDGQHADWAAARLSGADLVDEERGPVATLERLDEHDPGERVLPRFTGRSREWISATPVVLPGYDGLKVQKAGKLLSLACDQAGLPPGCVESFEFVGPPAHAGTVGRWFVPSYLRKWPLRWARLIFKEEAAGPIALGAGRHCGLGVFAVFSGE
;
A
#
# COMPACT_ATOMS: atom_id res chain seq x y z
N MET A 1 30.29 -22.25 0.72
CA MET A 1 30.68 -21.05 1.49
C MET A 1 29.41 -20.52 2.14
N CYS A 2 29.20 -20.77 3.45
CA CYS A 2 28.13 -20.08 4.17
C CYS A 2 28.53 -18.60 4.29
N GLY A 3 27.70 -17.71 3.76
CA GLY A 3 27.92 -16.27 3.90
C GLY A 3 27.72 -15.81 5.35
N THR A 4 28.27 -14.65 5.69
CA THR A 4 28.12 -14.04 7.01
C THR A 4 26.63 -13.78 7.32
N PRO A 5 26.16 -14.04 8.55
CA PRO A 5 24.76 -13.81 8.89
C PRO A 5 24.44 -12.31 8.93
N GLN A 6 23.38 -11.92 8.21
CA GLN A 6 22.91 -10.55 8.08
C GLN A 6 21.54 -10.33 8.74
N PHE A 7 20.83 -11.41 9.05
CA PHE A 7 19.49 -11.35 9.61
C PHE A 7 19.35 -12.24 10.85
N LEU A 8 18.71 -11.71 11.89
CA LEU A 8 18.03 -12.54 12.89
C LEU A 8 16.64 -12.88 12.35
N CYS A 9 16.37 -14.16 12.13
CA CYS A 9 15.10 -14.67 11.64
C CYS A 9 14.33 -15.35 12.77
N VAL A 10 13.19 -14.79 13.19
CA VAL A 10 12.21 -15.51 14.01
C VAL A 10 11.16 -16.10 13.09
N SER A 11 11.01 -17.42 13.12
CA SER A 11 10.03 -18.15 12.33
C SER A 11 8.91 -18.64 13.24
N VAL A 12 7.66 -18.49 12.81
CA VAL A 12 6.48 -18.98 13.54
C VAL A 12 5.61 -19.78 12.58
N THR A 13 5.47 -21.07 12.87
CA THR A 13 4.71 -22.04 12.07
C THR A 13 3.37 -22.31 12.75
N PHE A 14 2.27 -22.00 12.07
CA PHE A 14 0.93 -22.28 12.56
C PHE A 14 0.60 -23.77 12.40
N LEU A 15 0.00 -24.39 13.43
CA LEU A 15 -0.43 -25.79 13.36
C LEU A 15 -1.74 -25.98 12.60
N GLN A 16 -2.46 -24.89 12.34
CA GLN A 16 -3.65 -24.86 11.51
C GLN A 16 -3.45 -23.84 10.39
N PRO A 17 -4.01 -24.06 9.19
CA PRO A 17 -3.83 -23.15 8.05
C PRO A 17 -4.75 -21.90 8.18
N THR A 18 -4.92 -21.38 9.39
CA THR A 18 -5.80 -20.25 9.72
C THR A 18 -5.21 -19.36 10.79
N PHE A 19 -5.37 -18.04 10.64
CA PHE A 19 -4.98 -17.03 11.61
C PHE A 19 -6.15 -16.09 11.94
N HIS A 20 -6.40 -15.81 13.23
CA HIS A 20 -7.56 -15.06 13.69
C HIS A 20 -7.24 -13.63 14.16
N GLY A 21 -6.02 -13.14 13.90
CA GLY A 21 -5.62 -11.79 14.28
C GLY A 21 -6.50 -10.70 13.67
N ARG A 22 -6.79 -9.67 14.48
CA ARG A 22 -7.62 -8.52 14.10
C ARG A 22 -6.97 -7.19 14.44
N ARG A 23 -7.25 -6.21 13.59
CA ARG A 23 -6.91 -4.80 13.77
C ARG A 23 -8.00 -4.09 14.57
N GLU A 24 -7.81 -2.79 14.77
CA GLU A 24 -8.89 -1.90 15.17
C GLU A 24 -10.09 -2.04 14.22
N ARG A 25 -11.30 -1.84 14.77
CA ARG A 25 -12.57 -1.99 14.05
C ARG A 25 -12.86 -3.41 13.53
N GLY A 26 -12.10 -4.42 13.97
CA GLY A 26 -12.41 -5.84 13.73
C GLY A 26 -11.99 -6.38 12.37
N LEU A 27 -11.26 -5.60 11.55
CA LEU A 27 -10.73 -6.06 10.26
C LEU A 27 -9.63 -7.12 10.48
N PRO A 28 -9.51 -8.14 9.60
CA PRO A 28 -8.41 -9.10 9.67
C PRO A 28 -7.04 -8.41 9.64
N GLU A 29 -6.13 -8.87 10.48
CA GLU A 29 -4.71 -8.50 10.42
C GLU A 29 -3.98 -9.59 9.63
N TRP A 30 -3.34 -9.26 8.51
CA TRP A 30 -2.44 -10.20 7.82
C TRP A 30 -1.34 -9.46 7.05
N PRO A 31 -0.05 -9.79 7.19
CA PRO A 31 0.51 -10.80 8.11
C PRO A 31 0.34 -10.40 9.58
N PRO A 32 0.54 -11.32 10.54
CA PRO A 32 0.58 -10.96 11.96
C PRO A 32 1.66 -9.89 12.17
N SER A 33 1.34 -8.83 12.90
CA SER A 33 2.23 -7.69 13.05
C SER A 33 3.50 -8.01 13.87
N PRO A 34 4.63 -7.30 13.64
CA PRO A 34 5.84 -7.48 14.45
C PRO A 34 5.61 -7.31 15.96
N LEU A 35 4.65 -6.46 16.37
CA LEU A 35 4.25 -6.35 17.77
C LEU A 35 3.64 -7.64 18.31
N ARG A 36 2.88 -8.41 17.51
CA ARG A 36 2.31 -9.69 17.97
C ARG A 36 3.36 -10.75 18.22
N VAL A 37 4.35 -10.87 17.32
CA VAL A 37 5.46 -11.82 17.55
C VAL A 37 6.30 -11.37 18.74
N PHE A 38 6.50 -10.07 18.93
CA PHE A 38 7.14 -9.54 20.13
C PHE A 38 6.37 -9.92 21.41
N GLN A 39 5.05 -9.72 21.43
CA GLN A 39 4.19 -10.14 22.54
C GLN A 39 4.25 -11.65 22.80
N ALA A 40 4.27 -12.46 21.74
CA ALA A 40 4.42 -13.91 21.84
C ALA A 40 5.78 -14.30 22.45
N LEU A 41 6.87 -13.63 22.05
CA LEU A 41 8.20 -13.81 22.63
C LEU A 41 8.24 -13.42 24.12
N VAL A 42 7.61 -12.30 24.50
CA VAL A 42 7.50 -11.88 25.92
C VAL A 42 6.73 -12.93 26.73
N ALA A 43 5.60 -13.41 26.23
CA ALA A 43 4.79 -14.43 26.90
C ALA A 43 5.54 -15.77 27.03
N ALA A 44 6.22 -16.19 25.95
CA ALA A 44 7.03 -17.40 25.93
C ALA A 44 8.21 -17.32 26.90
N ALA A 45 8.88 -16.16 26.97
CA ALA A 45 9.96 -15.92 27.91
C ALA A 45 9.45 -16.00 29.37
N ALA A 46 8.34 -15.32 29.68
CA ALA A 46 7.77 -15.33 31.02
C ALA A 46 7.27 -16.72 31.46
N ALA A 47 6.84 -17.58 30.52
CA ALA A 47 6.46 -18.95 30.83
C ALA A 47 7.66 -19.90 31.01
N ARG A 48 8.78 -19.60 30.34
CA ARG A 48 9.98 -20.44 30.34
C ARG A 48 10.87 -20.23 31.56
N TRP A 49 11.11 -18.98 31.95
CA TRP A 49 12.06 -18.62 33.00
C TRP A 49 11.33 -18.20 34.28
N ASP A 50 11.78 -18.70 35.43
CA ASP A 50 11.24 -18.33 36.74
C ASP A 50 11.60 -16.88 37.11
N ARG A 51 10.86 -16.27 38.05
CA ARG A 51 10.99 -14.86 38.50
C ARG A 51 12.42 -14.48 38.92
N VAL A 52 13.24 -15.43 39.35
CA VAL A 52 14.63 -15.21 39.78
C VAL A 52 15.60 -15.07 38.59
N GLU A 53 15.28 -15.64 37.41
CA GLU A 53 16.10 -15.59 36.19
C GLU A 53 15.63 -14.53 35.17
N HIS A 54 14.69 -13.66 35.54
CA HIS A 54 13.99 -12.75 34.62
C HIS A 54 14.86 -11.65 33.98
N LEU A 55 15.98 -11.25 34.60
CA LEU A 55 16.75 -10.07 34.15
C LEU A 55 17.43 -10.29 32.79
N ALA A 56 17.96 -11.49 32.54
CA ALA A 56 18.70 -11.81 31.33
C ALA A 56 17.82 -11.88 30.05
N PRO A 57 16.68 -12.61 30.01
CA PRO A 57 15.80 -12.62 28.84
C PRO A 57 15.17 -11.26 28.55
N MET A 58 14.94 -10.44 29.57
CA MET A 58 14.45 -9.06 29.40
C MET A 58 15.43 -8.17 28.65
N GLN A 59 16.74 -8.35 28.84
CA GLN A 59 17.75 -7.60 28.06
C GLN A 59 17.74 -7.98 26.57
N GLY A 60 17.54 -9.26 26.24
CA GLY A 60 17.38 -9.70 24.84
C GLY A 60 16.14 -9.10 24.18
N LEU A 61 15.02 -9.03 24.90
CA LEU A 61 13.80 -8.41 24.40
C LEU A 61 13.94 -6.88 24.26
N ARG A 62 14.65 -6.21 25.18
CA ARG A 62 14.99 -4.76 25.07
C ARG A 62 15.87 -4.47 23.86
N TRP A 63 16.84 -5.34 23.59
CA TRP A 63 17.64 -5.24 22.37
C TRP A 63 16.76 -5.40 21.12
N LEU A 64 15.89 -6.42 21.09
CA LEU A 64 15.02 -6.69 19.94
C LEU A 64 14.03 -5.55 19.62
N GLU A 65 13.43 -4.90 20.62
CA GLU A 65 12.51 -3.77 20.39
C GLU A 65 13.22 -2.50 19.89
N SER A 66 14.52 -2.39 20.10
CA SER A 66 15.35 -1.27 19.61
C SER A 66 15.73 -1.38 18.13
N LEU A 67 15.62 -2.58 17.55
CA LEU A 67 15.98 -2.82 16.15
C LEU A 67 14.95 -2.18 15.20
N SER A 68 15.42 -1.88 13.99
CA SER A 68 14.55 -1.45 12.89
C SER A 68 13.45 -2.49 12.62
N PRO A 69 12.24 -2.07 12.19
CA PRO A 69 11.15 -2.99 11.90
C PRO A 69 11.58 -4.11 10.94
N PRO A 70 11.24 -5.39 11.22
CA PRO A 70 11.73 -6.50 10.43
C PRO A 70 11.05 -6.54 9.06
N GLN A 71 11.74 -7.09 8.07
CA GLN A 71 11.06 -7.61 6.87
C GLN A 71 10.23 -8.84 7.27
N ILE A 72 9.05 -9.01 6.66
CA ILE A 72 8.20 -10.18 6.92
C ILE A 72 8.17 -11.05 5.66
N VAL A 73 8.37 -12.36 5.79
CA VAL A 73 8.09 -13.34 4.72
C VAL A 73 6.95 -14.20 5.21
N ALA A 74 5.81 -14.17 4.51
CA ALA A 74 4.60 -14.85 4.97
C ALA A 74 3.90 -15.59 3.81
N PRO A 75 3.13 -16.65 4.09
CA PRO A 75 2.28 -17.29 3.10
C PRO A 75 1.25 -16.32 2.53
N VAL A 76 0.57 -16.71 1.45
CA VAL A 76 -0.56 -15.93 0.94
C VAL A 76 -1.71 -16.03 1.94
N GLY A 77 -2.14 -14.89 2.48
CA GLY A 77 -3.28 -14.81 3.40
C GLY A 77 -4.55 -14.48 2.64
N ILE A 78 -5.53 -15.37 2.70
CA ILE A 78 -6.83 -15.23 2.03
C ILE A 78 -7.91 -15.03 3.10
N PRO A 79 -8.58 -13.86 3.16
CA PRO A 79 -9.71 -13.67 4.05
C PRO A 79 -10.77 -14.73 3.78
N SER A 80 -11.07 -15.56 4.79
CA SER A 80 -12.10 -16.59 4.66
C SER A 80 -13.51 -16.00 4.75
N SER A 81 -14.52 -16.84 4.47
CA SER A 81 -15.91 -16.51 4.75
C SER A 81 -16.11 -16.31 6.26
N PRO A 82 -16.80 -15.24 6.68
CA PRO A 82 -17.11 -15.05 8.09
C PRO A 82 -18.07 -16.13 8.59
N TYR A 83 -17.88 -16.57 9.84
CA TYR A 83 -18.83 -17.42 10.55
C TYR A 83 -19.16 -16.80 11.91
N VAL A 84 -20.29 -17.20 12.48
CA VAL A 84 -20.77 -16.67 13.76
C VAL A 84 -20.63 -17.75 14.81
N ILE A 85 -20.02 -17.40 15.95
CA ILE A 85 -19.99 -18.25 17.13
C ILE A 85 -20.81 -17.61 18.24
N SER A 86 -21.56 -18.45 18.96
CA SER A 86 -22.22 -18.04 20.19
C SER A 86 -21.24 -18.18 21.34
N VAL A 87 -20.90 -17.09 22.04
CA VAL A 87 -19.99 -17.12 23.20
C VAL A 87 -20.68 -16.60 24.45
N PRO A 88 -20.27 -17.04 25.66
CA PRO A 88 -20.73 -16.42 26.89
C PRO A 88 -20.50 -14.91 26.86
N ASN A 89 -21.52 -14.14 27.24
CA ASN A 89 -21.40 -12.72 27.49
C ASN A 89 -20.89 -12.52 28.92
N ASN A 90 -20.04 -11.52 29.16
CA ASN A 90 -19.53 -11.21 30.50
C ASN A 90 -20.62 -10.52 31.34
N ALA A 91 -21.70 -11.24 31.64
CA ALA A 91 -22.92 -10.74 32.30
C ALA A 91 -23.17 -11.45 33.65
N MET A 92 -22.10 -11.88 34.32
CA MET A 92 -22.20 -12.57 35.62
C MET A 92 -22.71 -11.65 36.74
N ASP A 93 -22.63 -10.33 36.57
CA ASP A 93 -23.25 -9.33 37.42
C ASP A 93 -24.79 -9.44 37.41
N LEU A 94 -25.40 -9.64 36.24
CA LEU A 94 -26.85 -9.86 36.11
C LEU A 94 -27.28 -11.16 36.80
N VAL A 95 -26.49 -12.23 36.60
CA VAL A 95 -26.72 -13.53 37.22
C VAL A 95 -26.61 -13.44 38.75
N ALA A 96 -25.54 -12.83 39.25
CA ALA A 96 -25.33 -12.66 40.68
C ALA A 96 -26.46 -11.82 41.30
N SER A 97 -26.89 -10.75 40.62
CA SER A 97 -28.01 -9.92 41.04
C SER A 97 -29.33 -10.71 41.13
N ALA A 98 -29.58 -11.63 40.20
CA ALA A 98 -30.74 -12.52 40.24
C ALA A 98 -30.68 -13.49 41.44
N TRP A 99 -29.51 -14.08 41.70
CA TRP A 99 -29.30 -14.97 42.85
C TRP A 99 -29.48 -14.24 44.18
N CYS A 100 -28.98 -13.01 44.32
CA CYS A 100 -29.19 -12.20 45.52
C CYS A 100 -30.67 -11.88 45.79
N ARG A 101 -31.51 -11.85 44.75
CA ARG A 101 -32.97 -11.70 44.88
C ARG A 101 -33.70 -13.03 45.11
N GLY A 102 -32.98 -14.14 45.30
CA GLY A 102 -33.55 -15.48 45.49
C GLY A 102 -34.02 -16.16 44.20
N ASN A 103 -33.77 -15.57 43.02
CA ASN A 103 -34.12 -16.19 41.74
C ASN A 103 -32.94 -17.04 41.25
N THR A 104 -33.07 -18.37 41.35
CA THR A 104 -32.02 -19.33 40.94
C THR A 104 -32.36 -20.09 39.66
N THR A 105 -33.60 -19.98 39.16
CA THR A 105 -34.12 -20.81 38.05
C THR A 105 -34.49 -20.01 36.81
N GLY A 106 -34.74 -18.70 36.93
CA GLY A 106 -35.13 -17.84 35.82
C GLY A 106 -34.03 -17.62 34.78
N LYS A 107 -34.41 -17.15 33.59
CA LYS A 107 -33.48 -16.91 32.47
C LYS A 107 -32.28 -16.05 32.88
N ASP A 108 -32.52 -15.00 33.66
CA ASP A 108 -31.46 -14.09 34.12
C ASP A 108 -30.50 -14.72 35.15
N ALA A 109 -30.94 -15.78 35.84
CA ALA A 109 -30.17 -16.53 36.83
C ALA A 109 -29.32 -17.65 36.24
N GLN A 110 -29.43 -17.90 34.92
CA GLN A 110 -28.70 -18.94 34.22
C GLN A 110 -27.59 -18.33 33.35
N PRO A 111 -26.29 -18.51 33.69
CA PRO A 111 -25.18 -18.01 32.87
C PRO A 111 -25.25 -18.45 31.39
N ALA A 112 -25.81 -19.63 31.12
CA ALA A 112 -25.90 -20.20 29.78
C ALA A 112 -26.83 -19.43 28.83
N THR A 113 -27.77 -18.64 29.35
CA THR A 113 -28.73 -17.85 28.55
C THR A 113 -28.13 -16.50 28.11
N HIS A 114 -27.11 -16.01 28.82
CA HIS A 114 -26.40 -14.78 28.52
C HIS A 114 -25.29 -15.03 27.52
N ARG A 115 -25.66 -15.19 26.24
CA ARG A 115 -24.72 -15.40 25.14
C ARG A 115 -24.77 -14.24 24.16
N THR A 116 -23.62 -13.92 23.57
CA THR A 116 -23.52 -12.97 22.47
C THR A 116 -23.00 -13.68 21.23
N MET A 117 -23.55 -13.30 20.07
CA MET A 117 -23.04 -13.75 18.78
C MET A 117 -21.80 -12.94 18.42
N LYS A 118 -20.70 -13.62 18.09
CA LYS A 118 -19.47 -13.00 17.60
C LYS A 118 -19.17 -13.49 16.20
N THR A 119 -19.10 -12.54 15.27
CA THR A 119 -18.62 -12.81 13.91
C THR A 119 -17.10 -12.95 13.93
N VAL A 120 -16.61 -14.04 13.34
CA VAL A 120 -15.21 -14.40 13.19
C VAL A 120 -14.90 -14.57 11.71
N ARG A 121 -13.79 -13.98 11.27
CA ARG A 121 -13.33 -14.06 9.90
C ARG A 121 -11.82 -14.34 9.88
N PRO A 122 -11.41 -15.62 9.93
CA PRO A 122 -10.00 -15.96 9.90
C PRO A 122 -9.37 -15.64 8.53
N THR A 123 -8.06 -15.51 8.53
CA THR A 123 -7.23 -15.52 7.33
C THR A 123 -6.77 -16.95 7.08
N ARG A 124 -7.14 -17.55 5.94
CA ARG A 124 -6.64 -18.85 5.52
C ARG A 124 -5.23 -18.69 4.92
N LEU A 125 -4.32 -19.56 5.29
CA LEU A 125 -2.95 -19.58 4.80
C LEU A 125 -2.86 -20.47 3.56
N SER A 126 -2.27 -19.96 2.48
CA SER A 126 -2.09 -20.67 1.23
C SER A 126 -0.63 -20.63 0.80
N GLY A 127 -0.12 -21.77 0.31
CA GLY A 127 1.28 -21.91 -0.12
C GLY A 127 2.29 -21.97 1.04
N GLY A 128 1.84 -22.25 2.26
CA GLY A 128 2.67 -22.40 3.46
C GLY A 128 1.90 -22.07 4.74
N ASP A 129 2.53 -22.33 5.87
CA ASP A 129 2.00 -22.15 7.24
C ASP A 129 2.97 -21.36 8.15
N THR A 130 4.12 -20.94 7.63
CA THR A 130 5.21 -20.36 8.40
C THR A 130 5.43 -18.90 8.04
N VAL A 131 5.42 -18.03 9.04
CA VAL A 131 5.75 -16.60 8.92
C VAL A 131 7.15 -16.35 9.49
N HIS A 132 7.99 -15.69 8.71
CA HIS A 132 9.35 -15.31 9.09
C HIS A 132 9.45 -13.80 9.31
N TYR A 133 10.08 -13.39 10.40
CA TYR A 133 10.41 -12.00 10.71
C TYR A 133 11.93 -11.84 10.69
N LEU A 134 12.44 -11.02 9.78
CA LEU A 134 13.85 -10.83 9.50
C LEU A 134 14.28 -9.44 9.98
N TRP A 135 14.95 -9.37 11.12
CA TRP A 135 15.62 -8.14 11.57
C TRP A 135 17.01 -8.08 10.95
N ALA A 136 17.30 -6.99 10.23
CA ALA A 136 18.64 -6.73 9.71
C ALA A 136 19.60 -6.41 10.85
N LEU A 137 20.83 -6.92 10.75
CA LEU A 137 21.87 -6.74 11.76
C LEU A 137 22.97 -5.84 11.18
N GLU A 138 23.34 -4.79 11.91
CA GLU A 138 24.22 -3.72 11.39
C GLU A 138 25.72 -4.07 11.41
N ARG A 139 26.14 -5.15 12.07
CA ARG A 139 27.56 -5.54 12.17
C ARG A 139 27.76 -7.04 12.04
N GLU A 140 28.61 -7.45 11.09
CA GLU A 140 28.80 -8.83 10.66
C GLU A 140 29.67 -9.69 11.63
N ASP A 141 30.62 -9.07 12.33
CA ASP A 141 31.70 -9.82 13.01
C ASP A 141 31.44 -10.17 14.50
N SER A 142 30.43 -9.58 15.14
CA SER A 142 30.15 -9.78 16.59
C SER A 142 28.82 -10.47 16.90
N VAL A 143 28.08 -10.90 15.88
CA VAL A 143 26.67 -11.34 16.01
C VAL A 143 26.54 -12.81 16.42
N THR A 144 27.44 -13.69 15.97
CA THR A 144 27.31 -15.15 16.18
C THR A 144 27.36 -15.57 17.65
N ASN A 145 27.99 -14.75 18.51
CA ASN A 145 28.12 -15.01 19.94
C ASN A 145 27.32 -14.01 20.81
N ASP A 146 26.38 -13.27 20.23
CA ASP A 146 25.57 -12.33 20.98
C ASP A 146 24.62 -13.10 21.95
N PRO A 147 24.75 -12.93 23.28
CA PRO A 147 23.93 -13.63 24.25
C PRO A 147 22.44 -13.25 24.16
N HIS A 148 22.09 -12.11 23.55
CA HIS A 148 20.71 -11.74 23.27
C HIS A 148 20.07 -12.69 22.25
N ILE A 149 20.82 -13.14 21.24
CA ILE A 149 20.30 -14.02 20.19
C ILE A 149 19.96 -15.38 20.77
N ALA A 150 20.85 -15.98 21.57
CA ALA A 150 20.58 -17.25 22.23
C ALA A 150 19.31 -17.21 23.09
N ARG A 151 19.08 -16.09 23.79
CA ARG A 151 17.88 -15.87 24.62
C ARG A 151 16.63 -15.71 23.78
N ILE A 152 16.70 -14.97 22.67
CA ILE A 152 15.57 -14.82 21.74
C ILE A 152 15.24 -16.16 21.09
N THR A 153 16.24 -16.96 20.70
CA THR A 153 16.02 -18.32 20.18
C THR A 153 15.34 -19.22 21.20
N ALA A 154 15.78 -19.20 22.46
CA ALA A 154 15.14 -19.98 23.53
C ALA A 154 13.68 -19.54 23.78
N ALA A 155 13.41 -18.23 23.75
CA ALA A 155 12.06 -17.68 23.86
C ALA A 155 11.19 -18.06 22.64
N ALA A 156 11.71 -17.92 21.41
CA ALA A 156 11.03 -18.28 20.19
C ALA A 156 10.60 -19.76 20.19
N ARG A 157 11.50 -20.66 20.62
CA ARG A 157 11.22 -22.10 20.78
C ARG A 157 10.18 -22.44 21.84
N SER A 158 9.78 -21.47 22.65
CA SER A 158 8.77 -21.62 23.69
C SER A 158 7.45 -20.90 23.32
N ILE A 159 7.33 -20.38 22.10
CA ILE A 159 6.06 -19.85 21.57
C ILE A 159 5.07 -21.01 21.42
N VAL A 160 3.85 -20.79 21.93
CA VAL A 160 2.73 -21.74 21.84
C VAL A 160 1.57 -21.21 20.99
N ALA A 161 1.50 -19.89 20.78
CA ALA A 161 0.47 -19.24 19.97
C ALA A 161 0.96 -17.89 19.45
N LEU A 162 0.43 -17.48 18.29
CA LEU A 162 0.64 -16.15 17.72
C LEU A 162 -0.71 -15.60 17.29
N GLY A 163 -1.23 -14.60 18.00
CA GLY A 163 -2.57 -14.06 17.74
C GLY A 163 -3.52 -14.31 18.90
N TRP A 164 -4.58 -15.07 18.64
CA TRP A 164 -5.51 -15.54 19.68
C TRP A 164 -5.02 -16.88 20.23
N GLY A 165 -5.49 -17.29 21.41
CA GLY A 165 -5.07 -18.58 22.00
C GLY A 165 -5.41 -19.82 21.16
N ILE A 166 -6.32 -19.67 20.19
CA ILE A 166 -6.66 -20.70 19.20
C ILE A 166 -5.69 -20.75 18.01
N ASP A 167 -4.88 -19.71 17.81
CA ASP A 167 -3.85 -19.63 16.77
C ASP A 167 -2.57 -20.33 17.25
N VAL A 168 -2.67 -21.64 17.49
CA VAL A 168 -1.58 -22.47 18.02
C VAL A 168 -0.43 -22.50 17.02
N ALA A 169 0.78 -22.23 17.51
CA ALA A 169 1.96 -22.12 16.67
C ALA A 169 3.22 -22.56 17.41
N ILE A 170 4.23 -22.97 16.64
CA ILE A 170 5.57 -23.29 17.12
C ILE A 170 6.53 -22.22 16.58
N GLY A 171 7.43 -21.73 17.42
CA GLY A 171 8.46 -20.77 17.02
C GLY A 171 9.86 -21.36 16.97
N ASP A 172 10.74 -20.73 16.19
CA ASP A 172 12.19 -20.94 16.22
C ASP A 172 12.89 -19.62 15.87
N ALA A 173 14.16 -19.47 16.22
CA ALA A 173 14.95 -18.35 15.72
C ALA A 173 16.36 -18.76 15.31
N ARG A 174 16.81 -18.24 14.16
CA ARG A 174 18.10 -18.54 13.56
C ARG A 174 18.72 -17.32 12.90
N LEU A 175 20.05 -17.33 12.83
CA LEU A 175 20.81 -16.38 12.02
C LEU A 175 20.81 -16.83 10.57
N LEU A 176 20.59 -15.89 9.64
CA LEU A 176 20.58 -16.15 8.20
C LEU A 176 21.49 -15.18 7.46
N SER A 177 22.24 -15.70 6.50
CA SER A 177 22.87 -14.89 5.44
C SER A 177 21.81 -14.31 4.50
N ALA A 178 22.17 -13.31 3.69
CA ALA A 178 21.26 -12.77 2.67
C ALA A 178 20.77 -13.83 1.67
N SER A 179 21.63 -14.79 1.30
CA SER A 179 21.28 -15.87 0.39
C SER A 179 20.23 -16.81 0.99
N GLU A 180 20.41 -17.23 2.24
CA GLU A 180 19.43 -18.08 2.93
C GLU A 180 18.12 -17.32 3.18
N ALA A 181 18.21 -16.05 3.57
CA ALA A 181 17.04 -15.19 3.72
C ALA A 181 16.29 -15.02 2.38
N ALA A 182 16.99 -14.96 1.24
CA ALA A 182 16.40 -14.89 -0.10
C ALA A 182 15.64 -16.16 -0.49
N GLN A 183 16.06 -17.32 0.02
CA GLN A 183 15.47 -18.64 -0.27
C GLN A 183 14.20 -18.95 0.53
N LEU A 184 13.86 -18.16 1.56
CA LEU A 184 12.63 -18.35 2.33
C LEU A 184 11.39 -18.24 1.43
N ALA A 185 10.50 -19.24 1.53
CA ALA A 185 9.26 -19.30 0.76
C ALA A 185 8.21 -18.34 1.33
N GLY A 186 7.49 -17.64 0.44
CA GLY A 186 6.37 -16.77 0.79
C GLY A 186 6.44 -15.38 0.14
N GLN A 187 5.40 -14.60 0.37
CA GLN A 187 5.32 -13.20 -0.01
C GLN A 187 6.18 -12.36 0.95
N ARG A 188 7.06 -11.54 0.38
CA ARG A 188 7.90 -10.59 1.12
C ARG A 188 7.13 -9.28 1.34
N TRP A 189 7.15 -8.81 2.57
CA TRP A 189 6.58 -7.54 3.01
C TRP A 189 7.67 -6.66 3.59
N HIS A 190 7.72 -5.42 3.11
CA HIS A 190 8.70 -4.42 3.50
C HIS A 190 8.02 -3.17 4.00
N VAL A 191 8.74 -2.40 4.82
CA VAL A 191 8.34 -1.04 5.18
C VAL A 191 8.32 -0.17 3.91
N ARG A 192 7.25 0.60 3.75
CA ARG A 192 7.02 1.53 2.63
C ARG A 192 6.31 2.79 3.14
N ALA A 193 6.35 3.87 2.35
CA ALA A 193 5.66 5.13 2.69
C ALA A 193 4.14 4.94 2.78
N ARG A 194 3.58 4.09 1.91
CA ARG A 194 2.17 3.71 1.90
C ARG A 194 2.00 2.18 1.97
N GLY A 195 0.80 1.74 2.33
CA GLY A 195 0.47 0.32 2.48
C GLY A 195 -0.25 0.01 3.78
N GLN A 196 -0.16 -1.26 4.16
CA GLN A 196 -0.88 -1.85 5.25
C GLN A 196 -0.24 -1.49 6.60
N ALA A 197 -0.95 -0.70 7.41
CA ALA A 197 -0.49 -0.32 8.76
C ALA A 197 -0.36 -1.54 9.68
N LEU A 198 0.82 -1.81 10.22
CA LEU A 198 1.11 -2.85 11.20
C LEU A 198 1.78 -2.22 12.42
N ARG A 199 1.48 -2.76 13.61
CA ARG A 199 2.11 -2.32 14.86
C ARG A 199 3.46 -3.00 15.00
N VAL A 200 4.46 -2.25 15.39
CA VAL A 200 5.81 -2.74 15.64
C VAL A 200 6.23 -2.35 17.05
N PRO A 201 7.04 -3.17 17.75
CA PRO A 201 7.58 -2.75 19.03
C PRO A 201 8.42 -1.47 18.85
N ASP A 202 8.49 -0.69 19.92
CA ASP A 202 9.32 0.50 20.02
C ASP A 202 10.05 0.46 21.36
N VAL A 203 11.03 1.34 21.53
CA VAL A 203 11.75 1.46 22.81
C VAL A 203 10.75 1.69 23.95
N GLY A 204 10.75 0.81 24.95
CA GLY A 204 9.83 0.84 26.09
C GLY A 204 8.54 0.02 25.91
N THR A 205 8.34 -0.67 24.78
CA THR A 205 7.21 -1.59 24.57
C THR A 205 7.21 -2.70 25.62
N LEU A 206 8.37 -3.30 25.93
CA LEU A 206 8.50 -4.34 26.95
C LEU A 206 8.03 -3.85 28.31
N ASP A 207 8.50 -2.69 28.75
CA ASP A 207 8.13 -2.14 30.05
C ASP A 207 6.62 -1.84 30.11
N ALA A 208 6.03 -1.37 29.00
CA ALA A 208 4.59 -1.18 28.90
C ALA A 208 3.80 -2.50 28.97
N LEU A 209 4.30 -3.58 28.36
CA LEU A 209 3.71 -4.92 28.47
C LEU A 209 3.78 -5.45 29.89
N VAL A 210 4.93 -5.31 30.56
CA VAL A 210 5.13 -5.72 31.96
C VAL A 210 4.18 -4.96 32.89
N ARG A 211 4.11 -3.62 32.76
CA ARG A 211 3.16 -2.79 33.53
C ARG A 211 1.71 -3.24 33.32
N ARG A 212 1.33 -3.48 32.07
CA ARG A 212 -0.03 -3.93 31.73
C ARG A 212 -0.35 -5.31 32.32
N HIS A 213 0.60 -6.25 32.28
CA HIS A 213 0.44 -7.55 32.91
C HIS A 213 0.26 -7.44 34.42
N ASN A 214 1.11 -6.67 35.09
CA ASN A 214 0.99 -6.43 36.54
C ASN A 214 -0.36 -5.81 36.90
N ALA A 215 -0.78 -4.76 36.17
CA ALA A 215 -2.09 -4.15 36.34
C ALA A 215 -3.24 -5.15 36.13
N PHE A 216 -3.11 -6.09 35.19
CA PHE A 216 -4.10 -7.14 34.99
C PHE A 216 -4.16 -8.15 36.14
N VAL A 217 -3.01 -8.59 36.64
CA VAL A 217 -2.94 -9.54 37.77
C VAL A 217 -3.50 -8.90 39.05
N THR A 218 -3.28 -7.60 39.26
CA THR A 218 -3.74 -6.87 40.46
C THR A 218 -5.07 -6.14 40.26
N ARG A 219 -5.78 -6.35 39.14
CA ARG A 219 -6.99 -5.58 38.79
C ARG A 219 -8.18 -5.78 39.73
N LEU A 220 -8.15 -6.83 40.55
CA LEU A 220 -9.17 -7.20 41.53
C LEU A 220 -8.65 -7.01 42.96
N ALA A 221 -8.03 -5.87 43.25
CA ALA A 221 -7.52 -5.55 44.57
C ALA A 221 -8.56 -4.80 45.42
N GLY A 222 -8.63 -5.11 46.72
CA GLY A 222 -9.48 -4.39 47.67
C GLY A 222 -10.99 -4.47 47.40
N GLY A 223 -11.44 -5.52 46.69
CA GLY A 223 -12.85 -5.68 46.31
C GLY A 223 -13.32 -4.79 45.14
N CYS A 224 -12.41 -4.02 44.52
CA CYS A 224 -12.72 -3.17 43.38
C CYS A 224 -12.12 -3.73 42.08
N LEU A 225 -12.84 -3.58 40.97
CA LEU A 225 -12.33 -3.83 39.63
C LEU A 225 -11.70 -2.55 39.09
N THR A 226 -10.39 -2.56 38.87
CA THR A 226 -9.67 -1.48 38.17
C THR A 226 -9.49 -1.84 36.69
N PRO A 227 -10.08 -1.09 35.74
CA PRO A 227 -9.89 -1.36 34.31
C PRO A 227 -8.42 -1.28 33.90
N VAL A 228 -7.98 -2.26 33.11
CA VAL A 228 -6.60 -2.29 32.58
C VAL A 228 -6.56 -1.51 31.27
N ALA A 229 -5.75 -0.44 31.22
CA ALA A 229 -5.56 0.35 30.01
C ALA A 229 -5.04 -0.51 28.83
N PRO A 230 -5.39 -0.14 27.58
CA PRO A 230 -4.78 -0.76 26.41
C PRO A 230 -3.28 -0.47 26.38
N LEU A 231 -2.53 -1.29 25.63
CA LEU A 231 -1.12 -0.99 25.36
C LEU A 231 -1.03 0.33 24.59
N ASP A 232 -0.10 1.19 24.98
CA ASP A 232 0.06 2.56 24.46
C ASP A 232 1.48 2.83 23.90
N ARG A 233 2.43 1.92 24.11
CA ARG A 233 3.81 2.03 23.60
C ARG A 233 4.09 1.04 22.48
N PHE A 234 3.98 1.53 21.25
CA PHE A 234 4.35 0.87 20.00
C PHE A 234 4.35 1.90 18.87
N ARG A 235 4.99 1.59 17.73
CA ARG A 235 4.87 2.39 16.50
C ARG A 235 3.91 1.73 15.53
N VAL A 236 3.31 2.53 14.64
CA VAL A 236 2.53 2.05 13.50
C VAL A 236 3.34 2.35 12.24
N VAL A 237 3.70 1.29 11.52
CA VAL A 237 4.51 1.36 10.29
C VAL A 237 3.74 0.73 9.14
N ARG A 238 3.90 1.23 7.93
CA ARG A 238 3.20 0.70 6.75
C ARG A 238 4.05 -0.33 6.03
N TYR A 239 3.45 -1.49 5.78
CA TYR A 239 4.05 -2.59 5.04
C TYR A 239 3.35 -2.80 3.69
N ALA A 240 4.11 -3.15 2.66
CA ALA A 240 3.56 -3.60 1.38
C ALA A 240 4.35 -4.79 0.83
N ARG A 241 3.70 -5.58 -0.02
CA ARG A 241 4.33 -6.71 -0.71
C ARG A 241 5.26 -6.24 -1.81
N ASP A 242 6.33 -6.99 -2.08
CA ASP A 242 7.28 -6.65 -3.16
C ASP A 242 6.63 -6.53 -4.54
N ALA A 243 5.66 -7.40 -4.85
CA ALA A 243 4.98 -7.38 -6.14
C ALA A 243 3.74 -6.46 -6.17
N ALA A 244 3.35 -5.86 -5.05
CA ALA A 244 2.18 -4.98 -5.01
C ALA A 244 2.54 -3.66 -5.67
N VAL A 245 1.74 -3.25 -6.66
CA VAL A 245 1.87 -1.92 -7.26
C VAL A 245 1.61 -0.89 -6.15
N PRO A 246 2.60 -0.03 -5.83
CA PRO A 246 2.41 0.98 -4.80
C PRO A 246 1.31 1.97 -5.23
N PRO A 247 0.60 2.58 -4.28
CA PRO A 247 -0.36 3.61 -4.63
C PRO A 247 0.36 4.80 -5.28
N ARG A 248 -0.40 5.56 -6.07
CA ARG A 248 0.09 6.72 -6.78
C ARG A 248 -0.81 7.91 -6.47
N PRO A 249 -0.43 8.79 -5.54
CA PRO A 249 -1.24 9.96 -5.21
C PRO A 249 -1.50 10.85 -6.41
N PHE A 250 -2.67 11.49 -6.42
CA PHE A 250 -3.07 12.33 -7.53
C PHE A 250 -4.05 13.44 -7.14
N ALA A 251 -4.13 14.47 -7.98
CA ALA A 251 -5.19 15.46 -8.00
C ALA A 251 -5.96 15.37 -9.32
N ALA A 252 -7.29 15.30 -9.26
CA ALA A 252 -8.16 15.18 -10.43
C ALA A 252 -9.01 16.44 -10.63
N PHE A 253 -9.24 16.79 -11.89
CA PHE A 253 -9.99 17.99 -12.27
C PHE A 253 -10.94 17.73 -13.44
N ALA A 254 -12.13 18.32 -13.34
CA ALA A 254 -13.05 18.53 -14.45
C ALA A 254 -12.61 19.74 -15.28
N LEU A 255 -12.82 19.66 -16.59
CA LEU A 255 -12.61 20.78 -17.50
C LEU A 255 -13.93 21.49 -17.73
N ARG A 256 -14.04 22.73 -17.22
CA ARG A 256 -15.21 23.60 -17.40
C ARG A 256 -14.99 24.59 -18.53
N PRO A 257 -16.07 25.01 -19.22
CA PRO A 257 -15.98 26.15 -20.13
C PRO A 257 -15.52 27.39 -19.38
N VAL A 258 -14.70 28.22 -20.02
CA VAL A 258 -14.29 29.53 -19.48
C VAL A 258 -15.48 30.50 -19.47
N ASP A 259 -16.33 30.40 -20.48
CA ASP A 259 -17.57 31.17 -20.58
C ASP A 259 -18.65 30.56 -19.66
N PRO A 260 -19.07 31.26 -18.59
CA PRO A 260 -20.07 30.77 -17.66
C PRO A 260 -21.46 30.60 -18.30
N THR A 261 -21.69 31.19 -19.48
CA THR A 261 -22.96 31.08 -20.23
C THR A 261 -23.01 29.88 -21.19
N SER A 262 -21.95 29.07 -21.23
CA SER A 262 -21.87 27.88 -22.08
C SER A 262 -23.02 26.90 -21.82
N ARG A 263 -23.73 26.52 -22.89
CA ARG A 263 -24.81 25.51 -22.85
C ARG A 263 -24.33 24.12 -22.42
N SER A 264 -23.05 23.81 -22.64
CA SER A 264 -22.45 22.56 -22.16
C SER A 264 -21.83 22.80 -20.80
N PRO A 265 -22.10 21.95 -19.78
CA PRO A 265 -21.45 22.04 -18.48
C PRO A 265 -19.98 21.59 -18.54
N TRP A 266 -19.50 21.06 -19.66
CA TRP A 266 -18.14 20.56 -19.83
C TRP A 266 -17.44 21.24 -20.99
N ARG A 267 -16.13 21.47 -20.83
CA ARG A 267 -15.23 21.70 -21.96
C ARG A 267 -14.65 20.36 -22.40
N ALA A 268 -14.78 20.06 -23.69
CA ALA A 268 -14.33 18.81 -24.28
C ALA A 268 -13.16 19.04 -25.27
N PHE A 269 -12.17 18.15 -25.24
CA PHE A 269 -11.08 18.10 -26.21
C PHE A 269 -11.03 16.75 -26.91
N ARG A 270 -10.58 16.73 -28.17
CA ARG A 270 -10.37 15.49 -28.93
C ARG A 270 -9.28 14.64 -28.29
N THR A 271 -9.51 13.33 -28.23
CA THR A 271 -8.62 12.38 -27.53
C THR A 271 -7.20 12.37 -28.12
N GLU A 272 -7.07 12.55 -29.43
CA GLU A 272 -5.80 12.60 -30.16
C GLU A 272 -4.93 13.80 -29.73
N ARG A 273 -5.52 14.81 -29.07
CA ARG A 273 -4.82 15.96 -28.49
C ARG A 273 -4.50 15.80 -27.00
N ALA A 274 -4.57 14.58 -26.45
CA ALA A 274 -4.25 14.31 -25.04
C ALA A 274 -2.94 14.95 -24.57
N ALA A 275 -1.88 14.87 -25.38
CA ALA A 275 -0.60 15.48 -25.04
C ALA A 275 -0.61 17.02 -25.05
N VAL A 276 -1.48 17.65 -25.83
CA VAL A 276 -1.69 19.10 -25.77
C VAL A 276 -2.41 19.48 -24.49
N VAL A 277 -3.47 18.76 -24.12
CA VAL A 277 -4.20 19.01 -22.86
C VAL A 277 -3.29 18.84 -21.66
N ALA A 278 -2.45 17.79 -21.66
CA ALA A 278 -1.44 17.58 -20.63
C ALA A 278 -0.39 18.70 -20.59
N ALA A 279 0.00 19.26 -21.75
CA ALA A 279 0.92 20.39 -21.81
C ALA A 279 0.32 21.68 -21.22
N MET A 280 -0.96 21.97 -21.50
CA MET A 280 -1.67 23.11 -20.90
C MET A 280 -1.79 22.95 -19.38
N LEU A 281 -2.11 21.74 -18.90
CA LEU A 281 -2.16 21.45 -17.46
C LEU A 281 -0.80 21.62 -16.80
N ARG A 282 0.28 21.14 -17.44
CA ARG A 282 1.64 21.38 -16.98
C ARG A 282 1.98 22.86 -16.90
N HIS A 283 1.57 23.65 -17.90
CA HIS A 283 1.79 25.09 -17.90
C HIS A 283 1.09 25.76 -16.71
N ALA A 284 -0.17 25.39 -16.43
CA ALA A 284 -0.90 25.88 -15.26
C ALA A 284 -0.18 25.51 -13.94
N ALA A 285 0.30 24.27 -13.82
CA ALA A 285 1.09 23.81 -12.67
C ALA A 285 2.40 24.58 -12.50
N CYS A 286 3.14 24.83 -13.59
CA CYS A 286 4.37 25.63 -13.53
C CYS A 286 4.10 27.07 -13.07
N ARG A 287 3.04 27.71 -13.58
CA ARG A 287 2.64 29.06 -13.14
C ARG A 287 2.26 29.09 -11.66
N ALA A 288 1.52 28.10 -11.19
CA ALA A 288 1.17 27.98 -9.78
C ALA A 288 2.42 27.79 -8.90
N ALA A 289 3.35 26.93 -9.32
CA ALA A 289 4.60 26.69 -8.60
C ALA A 289 5.50 27.93 -8.54
N GLN A 290 5.53 28.75 -9.59
CA GLN A 290 6.25 30.04 -9.60
C GLN A 290 5.60 31.05 -8.65
N ALA A 291 4.27 31.10 -8.59
CA ALA A 291 3.56 31.98 -7.68
C ALA A 291 3.73 31.58 -6.20
N ASP A 292 3.97 30.30 -5.93
CA ASP A 292 4.17 29.72 -4.60
C ASP A 292 5.65 29.58 -4.19
N GLU A 293 6.58 30.18 -4.94
CA GLU A 293 8.01 30.10 -4.65
C GLU A 293 8.29 30.63 -3.23
N GLY A 294 8.87 29.79 -2.37
CA GLY A 294 9.14 30.09 -0.95
C GLY A 294 8.05 29.68 0.05
N TYR A 295 6.86 29.26 -0.40
CA TYR A 295 5.77 28.78 0.46
C TYR A 295 5.52 27.28 0.37
N TRP A 296 5.93 26.65 -0.73
CA TRP A 296 5.86 25.22 -0.93
C TRP A 296 7.22 24.56 -0.64
N ASP A 297 7.23 23.51 0.19
CA ASP A 297 8.42 22.74 0.57
C ASP A 297 9.26 22.38 -0.68
N PRO A 298 10.60 22.38 -0.57
CA PRO A 298 11.45 22.11 -1.71
C PRO A 298 11.21 20.69 -2.22
N VAL A 299 10.57 20.59 -3.38
CA VAL A 299 10.41 19.32 -4.09
C VAL A 299 11.77 18.74 -4.50
N PRO A 300 11.87 17.40 -4.62
CA PRO A 300 13.09 16.75 -5.10
C PRO A 300 13.55 17.33 -6.46
N GLY A 301 14.74 17.93 -6.48
CA GLY A 301 15.30 18.55 -7.69
C GLY A 301 14.68 19.89 -8.10
N GLY A 302 13.83 20.50 -7.27
CA GLY A 302 13.18 21.79 -7.53
C GLY A 302 12.02 21.72 -8.53
N SER A 303 11.22 22.80 -8.59
CA SER A 303 10.02 22.88 -9.42
C SER A 303 10.31 22.68 -10.93
N ASN A 304 11.50 23.08 -11.40
CA ASN A 304 11.95 22.84 -12.77
C ASN A 304 12.02 21.34 -13.13
N ILE A 305 12.43 20.48 -12.19
CA ILE A 305 12.49 19.03 -12.41
C ILE A 305 11.15 18.39 -12.08
N TYR A 306 10.63 18.64 -10.87
CA TYR A 306 9.47 17.93 -10.36
C TYR A 306 8.16 18.35 -11.06
N VAL A 307 7.97 19.66 -11.29
CA VAL A 307 6.76 20.21 -11.92
C VAL A 307 6.93 20.28 -13.43
N ALA A 308 7.97 20.95 -13.94
CA ALA A 308 8.13 21.17 -15.37
C ALA A 308 8.70 19.94 -16.12
N GLY A 309 9.40 19.04 -15.43
CA GLY A 309 10.01 17.85 -16.01
C GLY A 309 11.26 18.12 -16.84
N HIS A 310 11.94 19.25 -16.62
CA HIS A 310 13.14 19.64 -17.34
C HIS A 310 14.36 18.88 -16.81
N THR A 311 14.66 17.73 -17.42
CA THR A 311 15.79 16.87 -17.02
C THR A 311 17.09 17.18 -17.77
N ARG A 312 17.09 18.20 -18.65
CA ARG A 312 18.27 18.58 -19.46
C ARG A 312 19.31 19.35 -18.66
N ASP A 313 18.87 20.00 -17.58
CA ASP A 313 19.67 20.90 -16.77
C ASP A 313 20.54 20.18 -15.72
N ASP A 314 20.36 18.86 -15.58
CA ASP A 314 21.19 18.02 -14.69
C ASP A 314 21.90 16.89 -15.49
N PRO A 315 23.22 17.03 -15.75
CA PRO A 315 24.03 16.03 -16.43
C PRO A 315 24.10 14.67 -15.72
N SER A 316 23.86 14.60 -14.39
CA SER A 316 23.91 13.38 -13.59
C SER A 316 22.76 12.42 -13.90
N LEU A 317 21.63 12.95 -14.40
CA LEU A 317 20.42 12.19 -14.73
C LEU A 317 20.45 11.55 -16.13
N ARG A 318 21.55 11.71 -16.88
CA ARG A 318 21.69 11.18 -18.25
C ARG A 318 21.90 9.65 -18.31
N ARG A 319 22.18 8.98 -17.18
CA ARG A 319 22.63 7.57 -17.14
C ARG A 319 21.77 6.57 -16.37
N GLY A 320 20.57 6.92 -15.91
CA GLY A 320 19.68 5.91 -15.33
C GLY A 320 18.67 6.49 -14.37
N ARG A 321 17.40 6.09 -14.58
CA ARG A 321 16.16 6.53 -13.90
C ARG A 321 15.79 8.00 -14.16
N THR A 322 14.55 8.19 -14.60
CA THR A 322 13.93 9.52 -14.71
C THR A 322 13.78 10.07 -13.29
N PRO A 323 14.16 11.33 -13.00
CA PRO A 323 13.95 11.90 -11.68
C PRO A 323 12.46 11.89 -11.30
N PRO A 324 12.14 11.88 -10.00
CA PRO A 324 10.78 12.01 -9.54
C PRO A 324 10.18 13.33 -10.07
N ARG A 325 8.99 13.23 -10.68
CA ARG A 325 8.27 14.35 -11.28
C ARG A 325 6.80 14.02 -11.48
N PHE A 326 5.98 15.05 -11.64
CA PHE A 326 4.57 14.87 -11.99
C PHE A 326 4.36 14.19 -13.34
N SER A 327 3.24 13.48 -13.44
CA SER A 327 2.63 13.07 -14.70
C SER A 327 1.35 13.85 -14.92
N TYR A 328 1.24 14.49 -16.08
CA TYR A 328 0.04 15.19 -16.52
C TYR A 328 -0.75 14.25 -17.42
N LEU A 329 -1.92 13.82 -16.97
CA LEU A 329 -2.72 12.78 -17.61
C LEU A 329 -4.04 13.36 -18.08
N ALA A 330 -4.31 13.27 -19.38
CA ALA A 330 -5.63 13.56 -19.93
C ALA A 330 -6.47 12.28 -19.91
N LEU A 331 -7.72 12.37 -19.47
CA LEU A 331 -8.61 11.22 -19.28
C LEU A 331 -9.74 11.24 -20.33
N PRO A 332 -9.66 10.38 -21.36
CA PRO A 332 -10.77 10.16 -22.29
C PRO A 332 -12.02 9.70 -21.54
N SER A 333 -13.19 10.17 -21.96
CA SER A 333 -14.47 9.68 -21.43
C SER A 333 -14.75 8.29 -22.00
N ILE A 334 -14.71 7.25 -21.16
CA ILE A 334 -14.80 5.83 -21.55
C ILE A 334 -15.74 5.03 -20.63
N GLY A 335 -16.17 3.84 -21.07
CA GLY A 335 -16.87 2.87 -20.22
C GLY A 335 -18.34 3.20 -19.90
N ALA A 336 -18.95 4.14 -20.63
CA ALA A 336 -20.40 4.36 -20.62
C ALA A 336 -20.97 4.06 -22.00
N ARG A 337 -22.24 3.64 -22.07
CA ARG A 337 -22.95 3.34 -23.33
C ARG A 337 -22.84 4.44 -24.39
N HIS A 338 -22.77 5.70 -23.95
CA HIS A 338 -22.66 6.89 -24.80
C HIS A 338 -21.32 7.62 -24.64
N ALA A 339 -20.28 6.91 -24.19
CA ALA A 339 -18.93 7.48 -24.08
C ALA A 339 -18.37 7.78 -25.48
N ASP A 340 -18.01 9.04 -25.70
CA ASP A 340 -17.54 9.56 -26.99
C ASP A 340 -16.01 9.66 -27.10
N GLY A 341 -15.28 9.22 -26.07
CA GLY A 341 -13.81 9.28 -26.04
C GLY A 341 -13.24 10.69 -25.80
N MET A 342 -14.06 11.75 -25.72
CA MET A 342 -13.55 13.11 -25.58
C MET A 342 -12.99 13.34 -24.17
N ILE A 343 -11.96 14.18 -24.07
CA ILE A 343 -11.31 14.54 -22.82
C ILE A 343 -12.10 15.66 -22.16
N ARG A 344 -12.65 15.37 -20.97
CA ARG A 344 -13.34 16.32 -20.09
C ARG A 344 -12.74 16.39 -18.70
N ARG A 345 -11.72 15.55 -18.45
CA ARG A 345 -11.09 15.36 -17.15
C ARG A 345 -9.59 15.24 -17.34
N VAL A 346 -8.86 15.72 -16.35
CA VAL A 346 -7.41 15.60 -16.29
C VAL A 346 -6.99 15.25 -14.88
N LEU A 347 -5.78 14.72 -14.77
CA LEU A 347 -5.20 14.31 -13.52
C LEU A 347 -3.70 14.68 -13.48
N ILE A 348 -3.24 15.12 -12.32
CA ILE A 348 -1.82 15.27 -12.00
C ILE A 348 -1.45 14.18 -11.00
N ALA A 349 -0.53 13.30 -11.38
CA ALA A 349 -0.08 12.20 -10.54
C ALA A 349 1.36 12.41 -10.07
N GLU A 350 1.61 12.14 -8.80
CA GLU A 350 2.97 11.96 -8.27
C GLU A 350 3.66 10.71 -8.87
N PRO A 351 4.96 10.51 -8.62
CA PRO A 351 5.58 9.20 -8.76
C PRO A 351 4.82 8.11 -7.96
N PHE A 352 4.96 6.87 -8.40
CA PHE A 352 4.55 5.72 -7.60
C PHE A 352 5.26 5.72 -6.23
N ASP A 353 4.54 5.38 -5.17
CA ASP A 353 4.99 5.46 -3.76
C ASP A 353 5.25 6.89 -3.24
N GLY A 354 4.72 7.92 -3.93
CA GLY A 354 4.67 9.29 -3.42
C GLY A 354 3.86 9.43 -2.13
N ASP A 355 4.21 10.43 -1.32
CA ASP A 355 3.58 10.67 -0.01
C ASP A 355 2.27 11.46 -0.10
N GLY A 356 1.93 12.03 -1.27
CA GLY A 356 0.69 12.76 -1.53
C GLY A 356 0.75 14.26 -1.24
N GLN A 357 1.82 14.76 -0.62
CA GLN A 357 1.93 16.18 -0.26
C GLN A 357 1.86 17.08 -1.50
N HIS A 358 2.43 16.64 -2.63
CA HIS A 358 2.49 17.41 -3.86
C HIS A 358 1.18 17.31 -4.67
N ALA A 359 0.48 16.18 -4.59
CA ALA A 359 -0.87 16.01 -5.11
C ALA A 359 -1.85 16.92 -4.35
N ASP A 360 -1.76 16.98 -3.02
CA ASP A 360 -2.58 17.87 -2.19
C ASP A 360 -2.33 19.35 -2.53
N TRP A 361 -1.06 19.73 -2.73
CA TRP A 361 -0.70 21.05 -3.25
C TRP A 361 -1.35 21.34 -4.61
N ALA A 362 -1.22 20.42 -5.57
CA ALA A 362 -1.80 20.59 -6.90
C ALA A 362 -3.32 20.75 -6.83
N ALA A 363 -3.99 19.94 -6.01
CA ALA A 363 -5.43 20.01 -5.78
C ALA A 363 -5.86 21.37 -5.20
N ALA A 364 -5.09 21.92 -4.26
CA ALA A 364 -5.38 23.20 -3.63
C ALA A 364 -5.13 24.39 -4.56
N ARG A 365 -4.06 24.38 -5.35
CA ARG A 365 -3.63 25.54 -6.16
C ARG A 365 -4.22 25.61 -7.55
N LEU A 366 -4.62 24.48 -8.12
CA LEU A 366 -5.10 24.45 -9.50
C LEU A 366 -6.62 24.47 -9.63
N SER A 367 -7.36 24.33 -8.53
CA SER A 367 -8.81 24.55 -8.57
C SER A 367 -9.10 26.02 -8.91
N GLY A 368 -9.90 26.24 -9.96
CA GLY A 368 -10.19 27.56 -10.51
C GLY A 368 -9.12 28.11 -11.46
N ALA A 369 -8.01 27.40 -11.69
CA ALA A 369 -6.99 27.83 -12.65
C ALA A 369 -7.41 27.53 -14.10
N ASP A 370 -7.00 28.40 -15.03
CA ASP A 370 -7.28 28.22 -16.45
C ASP A 370 -6.22 27.38 -17.16
N LEU A 371 -6.68 26.49 -18.03
CA LEU A 371 -5.88 25.92 -19.11
C LEU A 371 -5.82 26.93 -20.26
N VAL A 372 -4.60 27.32 -20.61
CA VAL A 372 -4.33 28.34 -21.63
C VAL A 372 -3.73 27.69 -22.87
N ASP A 373 -4.33 27.96 -24.03
CA ASP A 373 -3.77 27.68 -25.34
C ASP A 373 -3.02 28.94 -25.83
N GLU A 374 -1.78 28.79 -26.31
CA GLU A 374 -0.91 29.93 -26.65
C GLU A 374 -1.52 30.88 -27.68
N GLU A 375 -2.32 30.37 -28.61
CA GLU A 375 -2.94 31.17 -29.67
C GLU A 375 -4.31 31.72 -29.25
N ARG A 376 -5.04 30.98 -28.40
CA ARG A 376 -6.46 31.25 -28.11
C ARG A 376 -6.71 31.84 -26.73
N GLY A 377 -5.70 31.90 -25.88
CA GLY A 377 -5.86 32.28 -24.48
C GLY A 377 -6.54 31.19 -23.64
N PRO A 378 -7.26 31.54 -22.56
CA PRO A 378 -7.98 30.59 -21.72
C PRO A 378 -8.99 29.76 -22.52
N VAL A 379 -8.87 28.42 -22.44
CA VAL A 379 -9.74 27.48 -23.16
C VAL A 379 -10.55 26.56 -22.26
N ALA A 380 -10.15 26.38 -21.00
CA ALA A 380 -10.92 25.66 -19.99
C ALA A 380 -10.54 26.16 -18.59
N THR A 381 -11.46 26.06 -17.63
CA THR A 381 -11.17 26.28 -16.21
C THR A 381 -11.20 24.94 -15.47
N LEU A 382 -10.26 24.73 -14.56
CA LEU A 382 -10.14 23.51 -13.77
C LEU A 382 -11.09 23.57 -12.57
N GLU A 383 -11.90 22.54 -12.37
CA GLU A 383 -12.67 22.33 -11.14
C GLU A 383 -12.21 21.04 -10.49
N ARG A 384 -11.83 21.09 -9.21
CA ARG A 384 -11.39 19.91 -8.47
C ARG A 384 -12.50 18.85 -8.43
N LEU A 385 -12.12 17.60 -8.71
CA LEU A 385 -12.99 16.44 -8.53
C LEU A 385 -12.69 15.77 -7.19
N ASP A 386 -13.75 15.32 -6.52
CA ASP A 386 -13.65 14.38 -5.40
C ASP A 386 -13.71 12.95 -5.96
N GLU A 387 -12.74 12.12 -5.62
CA GLU A 387 -12.70 10.71 -6.03
C GLU A 387 -13.83 9.88 -5.38
N HIS A 388 -14.44 10.39 -4.30
CA HIS A 388 -15.55 9.76 -3.59
C HIS A 388 -16.93 10.26 -4.06
N ASP A 389 -16.99 11.19 -5.03
CA ASP A 389 -18.27 11.67 -5.56
C ASP A 389 -19.01 10.53 -6.28
N PRO A 390 -20.19 10.10 -5.81
CA PRO A 390 -20.97 9.03 -6.46
C PRO A 390 -21.47 9.42 -7.86
N GLY A 391 -21.50 10.71 -8.20
CA GLY A 391 -21.82 11.22 -9.53
C GLY A 391 -20.70 11.00 -10.56
N GLU A 392 -19.46 10.81 -10.12
CA GLU A 392 -18.30 10.71 -10.99
C GLU A 392 -18.06 9.27 -11.48
N ARG A 393 -18.36 9.02 -12.75
CA ARG A 393 -18.34 7.66 -13.35
C ARG A 393 -17.09 7.34 -14.18
N VAL A 394 -16.35 8.35 -14.61
CA VAL A 394 -15.18 8.18 -15.49
C VAL A 394 -13.90 8.06 -14.67
N LEU A 395 -13.72 8.90 -13.65
CA LEU A 395 -12.49 8.90 -12.84
C LEU A 395 -12.18 7.52 -12.22
N PRO A 396 -13.14 6.77 -11.63
CA PRO A 396 -12.86 5.44 -11.08
C PRO A 396 -12.36 4.42 -12.10
N ARG A 397 -12.60 4.64 -13.41
CA ARG A 397 -12.03 3.79 -14.48
C ARG A 397 -10.51 3.96 -14.59
N PHE A 398 -9.96 5.08 -14.17
CA PHE A 398 -8.53 5.37 -14.22
C PHE A 398 -7.86 5.25 -12.85
N THR A 399 -8.59 5.39 -11.75
CA THR A 399 -8.06 5.42 -10.38
C THR A 399 -8.45 4.20 -9.55
N GLY A 400 -9.42 3.41 -10.02
CA GLY A 400 -9.91 2.21 -9.35
C GLY A 400 -8.88 1.09 -9.22
N ARG A 401 -9.30 -0.01 -8.60
CA ARG A 401 -8.48 -1.21 -8.41
C ARG A 401 -8.86 -2.27 -9.44
N SER A 402 -7.86 -2.81 -10.13
CA SER A 402 -8.07 -3.91 -11.07
C SER A 402 -6.77 -4.69 -11.28
N ARG A 403 -6.87 -5.97 -11.61
CA ARG A 403 -5.74 -6.72 -12.18
C ARG A 403 -5.54 -6.40 -13.65
N GLU A 404 -6.61 -6.07 -14.36
CA GLU A 404 -6.59 -5.86 -15.80
C GLU A 404 -6.74 -4.40 -16.17
N TRP A 405 -5.81 -3.93 -16.98
CA TRP A 405 -5.71 -2.54 -17.42
C TRP A 405 -5.46 -2.49 -18.93
N ILE A 406 -6.20 -1.66 -19.64
CA ILE A 406 -6.02 -1.42 -21.07
C ILE A 406 -5.66 0.03 -21.34
N SER A 407 -4.71 0.27 -22.24
CA SER A 407 -4.29 1.63 -22.58
C SER A 407 -5.40 2.40 -23.28
N ALA A 408 -5.86 3.51 -22.68
CA ALA A 408 -6.83 4.44 -23.26
C ALA A 408 -6.19 5.45 -24.23
N THR A 409 -4.88 5.68 -24.09
CA THR A 409 -4.05 6.49 -25.00
C THR A 409 -2.83 5.66 -25.42
N PRO A 410 -2.22 5.89 -26.60
CA PRO A 410 -1.14 5.05 -27.09
C PRO A 410 0.09 5.14 -26.19
N VAL A 411 0.67 3.97 -25.91
CA VAL A 411 1.95 3.83 -25.22
C VAL A 411 3.06 4.12 -26.22
N VAL A 412 3.84 5.17 -25.94
CA VAL A 412 5.08 5.46 -26.66
C VAL A 412 6.18 4.55 -26.11
N LEU A 413 6.63 3.57 -26.89
CA LEU A 413 7.67 2.64 -26.41
C LEU A 413 9.02 3.37 -26.24
N PRO A 414 9.82 3.05 -25.20
CA PRO A 414 11.12 3.68 -24.94
C PRO A 414 12.25 3.15 -25.87
N GLY A 415 11.96 2.92 -27.15
CA GLY A 415 12.90 2.32 -28.09
C GLY A 415 12.26 1.91 -29.41
N TYR A 416 13.09 1.61 -30.42
CA TYR A 416 12.62 1.04 -31.69
C TYR A 416 12.31 -0.45 -31.50
N ASP A 417 11.10 -0.88 -31.80
CA ASP A 417 10.71 -2.28 -31.76
C ASP A 417 11.07 -3.05 -33.04
N GLY A 418 11.42 -2.33 -34.12
CA GLY A 418 11.73 -2.94 -35.42
C GLY A 418 10.61 -3.82 -35.95
N LEU A 419 9.35 -3.53 -35.57
CA LEU A 419 8.16 -4.32 -35.88
C LEU A 419 8.18 -5.76 -35.34
N LYS A 420 9.03 -6.06 -34.35
CA LYS A 420 9.11 -7.37 -33.70
C LYS A 420 8.39 -7.35 -32.36
N VAL A 421 7.36 -8.19 -32.21
CA VAL A 421 6.53 -8.28 -30.99
C VAL A 421 7.37 -8.58 -29.75
N GLN A 422 8.37 -9.48 -29.84
CA GLN A 422 9.24 -9.80 -28.71
C GLN A 422 10.07 -8.60 -28.25
N LYS A 423 10.52 -7.76 -29.20
CA LYS A 423 11.28 -6.54 -28.89
C LYS A 423 10.37 -5.47 -28.29
N ALA A 424 9.16 -5.30 -28.82
CA ALA A 424 8.14 -4.44 -28.24
C ALA A 424 7.82 -4.85 -26.79
N GLY A 425 7.72 -6.16 -26.53
CA GLY A 425 7.51 -6.69 -25.19
C GLY A 425 8.60 -6.32 -24.19
N LYS A 426 9.88 -6.47 -24.58
CA LYS A 426 11.02 -6.01 -23.75
C LYS A 426 10.97 -4.51 -23.46
N LEU A 427 10.56 -3.71 -24.45
CA LEU A 427 10.40 -2.26 -24.30
C LEU A 427 9.23 -1.88 -23.40
N LEU A 428 8.14 -2.66 -23.39
CA LEU A 428 7.03 -2.48 -22.46
C LEU A 428 7.46 -2.85 -21.03
N SER A 429 8.22 -3.93 -20.83
CA SER A 429 8.82 -4.24 -19.53
C SER A 429 9.75 -3.14 -19.03
N LEU A 430 10.58 -2.57 -19.92
CA LEU A 430 11.41 -1.40 -19.61
C LEU A 430 10.55 -0.18 -19.26
N ALA A 431 9.42 0.01 -19.94
CA ALA A 431 8.48 1.09 -19.62
C ALA A 431 7.84 0.94 -18.23
N CYS A 432 7.56 -0.29 -17.78
CA CYS A 432 7.11 -0.57 -16.41
C CYS A 432 8.19 -0.20 -15.38
N ASP A 433 9.45 -0.62 -15.60
CA ASP A 433 10.58 -0.27 -14.73
C ASP A 433 10.80 1.24 -14.66
N GLN A 434 10.80 1.93 -15.82
CA GLN A 434 10.92 3.39 -15.89
C GLN A 434 9.76 4.14 -15.23
N ALA A 435 8.58 3.53 -15.13
CA ALA A 435 7.45 4.08 -14.42
C ALA A 435 7.59 3.92 -12.89
N GLY A 436 8.49 3.07 -12.40
CA GLY A 436 8.64 2.76 -10.98
C GLY A 436 7.74 1.61 -10.52
N LEU A 437 7.22 0.80 -11.44
CA LEU A 437 6.48 -0.40 -11.08
C LEU A 437 7.44 -1.48 -10.57
N PRO A 438 7.09 -2.22 -9.49
CA PRO A 438 7.98 -3.25 -8.96
C PRO A 438 8.28 -4.36 -9.97
N PRO A 439 9.50 -4.91 -10.00
CA PRO A 439 9.84 -6.03 -10.85
C PRO A 439 8.88 -7.22 -10.64
N GLY A 440 8.32 -7.73 -11.73
CA GLY A 440 7.45 -8.90 -11.70
C GLY A 440 6.05 -8.66 -11.14
N CYS A 441 5.61 -7.41 -10.94
CA CYS A 441 4.21 -7.11 -10.61
C CYS A 441 3.24 -7.40 -11.77
N VAL A 442 3.71 -7.25 -13.02
CA VAL A 442 2.98 -7.63 -14.23
C VAL A 442 3.11 -9.13 -14.45
N GLU A 443 1.98 -9.82 -14.54
CA GLU A 443 1.87 -11.24 -14.84
C GLU A 443 2.01 -11.50 -16.33
N SER A 444 1.27 -10.75 -17.15
CA SER A 444 1.30 -10.85 -18.60
C SER A 444 0.86 -9.53 -19.24
N PHE A 445 1.13 -9.40 -20.54
CA PHE A 445 0.64 -8.31 -21.34
C PHE A 445 0.31 -8.79 -22.75
N GLU A 446 -0.53 -8.03 -23.43
CA GLU A 446 -0.93 -8.26 -24.82
C GLU A 446 -0.93 -6.93 -25.56
N PHE A 447 -0.45 -6.91 -26.81
CA PHE A 447 -0.64 -5.76 -27.68
C PHE A 447 -2.01 -5.84 -28.35
N VAL A 448 -2.81 -4.81 -28.15
CA VAL A 448 -4.20 -4.73 -28.64
C VAL A 448 -4.35 -3.62 -29.68
N GLY A 449 -5.49 -3.59 -30.36
CA GLY A 449 -5.87 -2.46 -31.21
C GLY A 449 -6.24 -1.21 -30.40
N PRO A 450 -6.36 -0.04 -31.05
CA PRO A 450 -6.88 1.16 -30.39
C PRO A 450 -8.32 0.93 -29.91
N PRO A 451 -8.75 1.54 -28.78
CA PRO A 451 -10.13 1.48 -28.31
C PRO A 451 -11.12 1.97 -29.38
N ALA A 452 -12.35 1.42 -29.41
CA ALA A 452 -13.34 1.76 -30.42
C ALA A 452 -13.69 3.26 -30.50
N HIS A 453 -13.73 3.94 -29.34
CA HIS A 453 -13.97 5.39 -29.26
C HIS A 453 -12.71 6.23 -29.53
N ALA A 454 -11.53 5.63 -29.74
CA ALA A 454 -10.29 6.35 -29.97
C ALA A 454 -10.15 6.87 -31.42
N GLY A 455 -11.23 6.75 -32.21
CA GLY A 455 -11.22 7.02 -33.64
C GLY A 455 -10.38 5.98 -34.39
N THR A 456 -10.90 5.46 -35.48
CA THR A 456 -10.07 4.72 -36.43
C THR A 456 -8.99 5.65 -36.97
N VAL A 457 -7.72 5.39 -36.61
CA VAL A 457 -6.52 5.85 -37.34
C VAL A 457 -6.34 7.39 -37.42
N GLY A 458 -6.67 8.12 -36.35
CA GLY A 458 -6.30 9.55 -36.23
C GLY A 458 -4.82 9.73 -35.89
N ARG A 459 -4.11 10.63 -36.59
CA ARG A 459 -2.71 11.02 -36.23
C ARG A 459 -2.69 11.63 -34.82
N TRP A 460 -2.46 10.81 -33.80
CA TRP A 460 -2.25 11.26 -32.43
C TRP A 460 -1.20 12.35 -32.41
N PHE A 461 -1.48 13.44 -31.70
CA PHE A 461 -0.48 14.46 -31.46
C PHE A 461 0.58 13.89 -30.52
N VAL A 462 1.76 13.66 -31.06
CA VAL A 462 2.93 13.21 -30.31
C VAL A 462 3.95 14.36 -30.28
N PRO A 463 4.46 14.75 -29.09
CA PRO A 463 5.53 15.74 -28.98
C PRO A 463 6.74 15.38 -29.85
N SER A 464 7.38 16.37 -30.46
CA SER A 464 8.46 16.18 -31.46
C SER A 464 9.57 15.23 -30.98
N TYR A 465 9.98 15.34 -29.72
CA TYR A 465 11.01 14.50 -29.10
C TYR A 465 10.61 13.03 -28.90
N LEU A 466 9.31 12.71 -29.02
CA LEU A 466 8.77 11.35 -28.92
C LEU A 466 8.34 10.75 -30.26
N ARG A 467 8.16 11.56 -31.32
CA ARG A 467 7.64 11.11 -32.64
C ARG A 467 8.46 9.99 -33.28
N LYS A 468 9.74 9.88 -32.94
CA LYS A 468 10.64 8.84 -33.45
C LYS A 468 10.31 7.44 -32.92
N TRP A 469 9.59 7.33 -31.82
CA TRP A 469 9.30 6.07 -31.15
C TRP A 469 7.94 5.50 -31.56
N PRO A 470 7.79 4.16 -31.62
CA PRO A 470 6.55 3.53 -32.03
C PRO A 470 5.44 3.70 -30.99
N LEU A 471 4.22 3.82 -31.48
CA LEU A 471 2.99 3.84 -30.69
C LEU A 471 2.37 2.44 -30.66
N ARG A 472 2.02 1.97 -29.47
CA ARG A 472 1.32 0.69 -29.26
C ARG A 472 0.17 0.86 -28.28
N TRP A 473 -0.84 0.02 -28.39
CA TRP A 473 -1.85 -0.17 -27.36
C TRP A 473 -1.58 -1.49 -26.67
N ALA A 474 -1.73 -1.51 -25.36
CA ALA A 474 -1.42 -2.68 -24.55
C ALA A 474 -2.52 -2.94 -23.52
N ARG A 475 -2.76 -4.22 -23.27
CA ARG A 475 -3.45 -4.73 -22.10
C ARG A 475 -2.40 -5.30 -21.14
N LEU A 476 -2.52 -4.98 -19.87
CA LEU A 476 -1.69 -5.48 -18.78
C LEU A 476 -2.54 -6.29 -17.83
N ILE A 477 -2.00 -7.41 -17.37
CA ILE A 477 -2.54 -8.21 -16.28
C ILE A 477 -1.52 -8.18 -15.16
N PHE A 478 -1.90 -7.65 -14.01
CA PHE A 478 -1.09 -7.67 -12.79
C PHE A 478 -1.36 -8.95 -11.99
N LYS A 479 -0.33 -9.45 -11.31
CA LYS A 479 -0.44 -10.59 -10.40
C LYS A 479 -1.42 -10.33 -9.24
N GLU A 480 -1.54 -9.07 -8.84
CA GLU A 480 -2.41 -8.59 -7.77
C GLU A 480 -3.16 -7.34 -8.26
N GLU A 481 -4.29 -7.00 -7.65
CA GLU A 481 -4.99 -5.77 -8.00
C GLU A 481 -4.10 -4.53 -7.80
N ALA A 482 -3.89 -3.80 -8.89
CA ALA A 482 -3.21 -2.51 -8.89
C ALA A 482 -4.24 -1.39 -8.81
N ALA A 483 -3.97 -0.37 -8.00
CA ALA A 483 -4.72 0.88 -8.01
C ALA A 483 -4.10 1.83 -9.05
N GLY A 484 -4.94 2.56 -9.78
CA GLY A 484 -4.47 3.61 -10.67
C GLY A 484 -4.12 4.91 -9.94
N PRO A 485 -3.69 5.95 -10.67
CA PRO A 485 -3.58 6.02 -12.13
C PRO A 485 -2.33 5.35 -12.70
N ILE A 486 -2.52 4.52 -13.72
CA ILE A 486 -1.43 3.82 -14.42
C ILE A 486 -1.09 4.55 -15.73
N ALA A 487 0.17 4.96 -15.87
CA ALA A 487 0.68 5.54 -17.11
C ALA A 487 2.10 5.03 -17.42
N LEU A 488 2.30 4.50 -18.63
CA LEU A 488 3.55 3.85 -19.04
C LEU A 488 4.13 4.43 -20.33
N GLY A 489 5.41 4.11 -20.57
CA GLY A 489 6.13 4.49 -21.78
C GLY A 489 6.83 5.85 -21.65
N ALA A 490 7.48 6.27 -22.74
CA ALA A 490 8.18 7.54 -22.80
C ALA A 490 7.22 8.75 -22.73
N GLY A 491 5.94 8.53 -23.06
CA GLY A 491 4.88 9.54 -23.02
C GLY A 491 4.12 9.67 -21.68
N ARG A 492 4.45 8.85 -20.67
CA ARG A 492 3.69 8.73 -19.39
C ARG A 492 3.55 10.02 -18.57
N HIS A 493 4.30 11.07 -18.91
CA HIS A 493 4.26 12.36 -18.23
C HIS A 493 3.53 13.45 -19.03
N CYS A 494 3.11 13.17 -20.26
CA CYS A 494 2.51 14.14 -21.18
C CYS A 494 1.24 13.59 -21.84
N GLY A 495 0.37 12.93 -21.07
CA GLY A 495 -0.94 12.49 -21.54
C GLY A 495 -0.96 11.30 -22.50
N LEU A 496 0.15 10.58 -22.69
CA LEU A 496 0.23 9.38 -23.52
C LEU A 496 0.57 8.15 -22.67
N GLY A 497 0.08 6.98 -23.08
CA GLY A 497 0.28 5.71 -22.37
C GLY A 497 -0.52 5.59 -21.06
N VAL A 498 -1.63 6.33 -20.93
CA VAL A 498 -2.60 6.23 -19.83
C VAL A 498 -3.43 4.96 -19.98
N PHE A 499 -3.61 4.22 -18.88
CA PHE A 499 -4.40 3.01 -18.82
C PHE A 499 -5.67 3.19 -18.00
N ALA A 500 -6.69 2.40 -18.34
CA ALA A 500 -7.96 2.31 -17.63
C ALA A 500 -8.29 0.85 -17.31
N VAL A 501 -9.12 0.66 -16.29
CA VAL A 501 -9.69 -0.63 -15.91
C VAL A 501 -10.46 -1.22 -17.08
N PHE A 502 -10.16 -2.46 -17.44
CA PHE A 502 -10.93 -3.20 -18.42
C PHE A 502 -12.27 -3.63 -17.81
N SER A 503 -13.39 -3.21 -18.40
CA SER A 503 -14.71 -3.82 -18.16
C SER A 503 -15.12 -4.50 -19.46
N GLY A 504 -15.27 -5.82 -19.43
CA GLY A 504 -15.61 -6.64 -20.60
C GLY A 504 -17.05 -6.50 -21.09
N GLU A 505 -17.55 -5.27 -21.22
CA GLU A 505 -18.81 -4.99 -21.94
C GLU A 505 -18.55 -4.74 -23.43
#